data_AF-A0A951A9F8-F1
#
_entry.id   AF-A0A951A9F8-F1
#
_cell.length_a   1.000
_cell.length_b   1.000
_cell.length_c   1.000
_cell.angle_alpha   90.00
_cell.angle_beta   90.00
_cell.angle_gamma   90.00
#
_symmetry.space_group_name_H-M   'P 1'
#
loop_
_entity.id
_entity.type
_entity.pdbx_description
1 polymer ?
#
loop_
_entity_poly.entity_id
_entity_poly.type
_entity_poly.pdbx_seq_one_letter_code
_entity_poly.pdbx_strand_id
1 'polypeptide(L)'
;MSVDPARTPHRAEHAGHAYFFCGARCRERFIAEPARFIPGDQSSERSSPTPFVAGAKWTCPMHPEIVRDGPGACPVCGMALEPLTPVAGEEPENPELRDMTRRLWVAAAPSVPLLASAMGRQAIAPLPP
;
A
#
# COMPACT_ATOMS: atom_id res chain seq x y z
N MET A 1 7.64 -21.77 -7.71
CA MET A 1 8.53 -22.45 -6.74
C MET A 1 7.70 -23.50 -6.03
N SER A 2 7.99 -24.79 -6.24
CA SER A 2 7.29 -25.92 -5.61
C SER A 2 8.28 -26.67 -4.72
N VAL A 3 7.90 -27.00 -3.48
CA VAL A 3 8.76 -27.74 -2.53
C VAL A 3 8.54 -29.23 -2.76
N ASP A 4 9.62 -29.96 -3.03
CA ASP A 4 9.58 -31.43 -3.18
C ASP A 4 9.51 -32.10 -1.78
N PRO A 5 8.40 -32.78 -1.45
CA PRO A 5 8.21 -33.40 -0.14
C PRO A 5 9.15 -34.58 0.12
N ALA A 6 9.72 -35.21 -0.91
CA ALA A 6 10.64 -36.33 -0.76
C ALA A 6 12.08 -35.88 -0.46
N ARG A 7 12.44 -34.65 -0.82
CA ARG A 7 13.80 -34.12 -0.67
C ARG A 7 14.00 -33.20 0.53
N THR A 8 12.94 -32.56 1.04
CA THR A 8 13.12 -31.61 2.15
C THR A 8 13.18 -32.30 3.52
N PRO A 9 14.23 -32.06 4.34
CA PRO A 9 14.26 -32.52 5.72
C PRO A 9 13.36 -31.66 6.64
N HIS A 10 12.83 -30.54 6.14
CA HIS A 10 12.08 -29.57 6.94
C HIS A 10 10.57 -29.81 6.81
N ARG A 11 10.03 -30.63 7.74
CA ARG A 11 8.61 -30.97 7.85
C ARG A 11 8.05 -30.66 9.24
N ALA A 12 6.76 -30.35 9.33
CA ALA A 12 6.02 -30.22 10.58
C ALA A 12 4.60 -30.76 10.40
N GLU A 13 4.00 -31.29 11.47
CA GLU A 13 2.60 -31.71 11.47
C GLU A 13 1.76 -30.71 12.27
N HIS A 14 0.59 -30.35 11.73
CA HIS A 14 -0.39 -29.53 12.44
C HIS A 14 -1.80 -29.98 12.05
N ALA A 15 -2.68 -30.17 13.05
CA ALA A 15 -4.07 -30.60 12.86
C ALA A 15 -4.23 -31.85 11.95
N GLY A 16 -3.28 -32.78 12.00
CA GLY A 16 -3.29 -34.01 11.19
C GLY A 16 -2.82 -33.81 9.73
N HIS A 17 -2.37 -32.61 9.36
CA HIS A 17 -1.79 -32.33 8.05
C HIS A 17 -0.26 -32.18 8.14
N ALA A 18 0.45 -32.84 7.24
CA ALA A 18 1.90 -32.71 7.09
C ALA A 18 2.23 -31.51 6.19
N TYR A 19 2.98 -30.55 6.73
CA TYR A 19 3.46 -29.36 6.02
C TYR A 19 4.96 -29.49 5.72
N PHE A 20 5.35 -29.10 4.52
CA PHE A 20 6.73 -29.17 4.01
C PHE A 20 7.27 -27.77 3.73
N PHE A 21 8.52 -27.52 4.12
CA PHE A 21 9.13 -26.20 4.05
C PHE A 21 10.42 -26.23 3.24
N CYS A 22 10.76 -25.11 2.59
CA CYS A 22 12.00 -24.97 1.83
C CYS A 22 13.26 -24.79 2.70
N GLY A 23 13.11 -24.53 4.01
CA GLY A 23 14.22 -24.28 4.91
C GLY A 23 13.85 -24.32 6.40
N ALA A 24 14.85 -24.46 7.27
CA ALA A 24 14.69 -24.55 8.72
C ALA A 24 13.92 -23.36 9.32
N ARG A 25 14.29 -22.14 8.92
CA ARG A 25 13.67 -20.90 9.42
C ARG A 25 12.16 -20.82 9.11
N CYS A 26 11.73 -21.32 7.95
CA CYS A 26 10.30 -21.34 7.60
C CYS A 26 9.55 -22.36 8.45
N ARG A 27 10.13 -23.55 8.69
CA ARG A 27 9.57 -24.56 9.59
C ARG A 27 9.43 -24.03 11.02
N GLU A 28 10.48 -23.38 11.55
CA GLU A 28 10.48 -22.83 12.91
C GLU A 28 9.38 -21.77 13.11
N ARG A 29 9.21 -20.87 12.14
CA ARG A 29 8.13 -19.86 12.18
C ARG A 29 6.74 -20.49 12.17
N PHE A 30 6.56 -21.56 11.40
CA PHE A 30 5.29 -22.28 11.36
C PHE A 30 5.02 -23.03 12.67
N ILE A 31 6.03 -23.65 13.29
CA ILE A 31 5.86 -24.32 14.59
C ILE A 31 5.54 -23.31 15.69
N ALA A 32 6.18 -22.13 15.68
CA ALA A 32 5.97 -21.09 16.67
C ALA A 32 4.56 -20.51 16.61
N GLU A 33 4.03 -20.28 15.40
CA GLU A 33 2.70 -19.68 15.22
C GLU A 33 2.00 -20.26 13.97
N PRO A 34 1.48 -21.50 14.04
CA PRO A 34 0.93 -22.21 12.87
C PRO A 34 -0.34 -21.56 12.35
N ALA A 35 -1.17 -21.06 13.27
CA ALA A 35 -2.33 -20.22 13.02
C ALA A 35 -1.99 -19.12 11.99
N ARG A 36 -0.80 -18.51 12.10
CA ARG A 36 -0.35 -17.43 11.21
C ARG A 36 -0.27 -17.80 9.72
N PHE A 37 -0.24 -19.07 9.36
CA PHE A 37 0.05 -19.52 7.99
C PHE A 37 -1.03 -20.40 7.37
N ILE A 38 -2.08 -20.74 8.10
CA ILE A 38 -3.15 -21.60 7.59
C ILE A 38 -4.27 -20.72 7.02
N PRO A 39 -4.58 -20.79 5.71
CA PRO A 39 -5.69 -20.04 5.15
C PRO A 39 -7.00 -20.67 5.63
N GLY A 40 -7.58 -20.10 6.69
CA GLY A 40 -8.84 -20.56 7.29
C GLY A 40 -9.13 -19.94 8.65
N ASP A 41 -8.09 -19.63 9.44
CA ASP A 41 -8.25 -19.06 10.78
C ASP A 41 -8.01 -17.54 10.82
N GLN A 42 -7.21 -16.97 9.90
CA GLN A 42 -6.87 -15.53 9.90
C GLN A 42 -7.45 -14.70 8.76
N SER A 43 -8.39 -15.25 7.99
CA SER A 43 -9.16 -14.44 7.05
C SER A 43 -9.95 -13.32 7.75
N SER A 44 -10.08 -13.38 9.09
CA SER A 44 -10.80 -12.41 9.90
C SER A 44 -9.92 -11.38 10.63
N GLU A 45 -8.63 -11.65 10.88
CA GLU A 45 -7.80 -10.78 11.75
C GLU A 45 -6.68 -10.03 11.02
N ARG A 46 -6.26 -10.49 9.83
CA ARG A 46 -5.34 -9.69 8.99
C ARG A 46 -6.05 -8.63 8.15
N SER A 47 -7.37 -8.69 8.15
CA SER A 47 -8.25 -7.56 7.84
C SER A 47 -8.41 -6.73 9.10
N SER A 48 -7.34 -6.06 9.54
CA SER A 48 -7.56 -4.88 10.37
C SER A 48 -8.48 -3.98 9.54
N PRO A 49 -9.68 -3.63 10.03
CA PRO A 49 -10.60 -2.85 9.23
C PRO A 49 -9.94 -1.48 9.13
N THR A 50 -9.32 -1.18 7.99
CA THR A 50 -9.38 0.20 7.51
C THR A 50 -10.85 0.57 7.63
N PRO A 51 -11.22 1.57 8.45
CA PRO A 51 -12.62 1.88 8.72
C PRO A 51 -13.32 1.94 7.37
N PHE A 52 -14.23 1.01 7.14
CA PHE A 52 -14.95 0.96 5.89
C PHE A 52 -15.83 2.19 5.87
N VAL A 53 -15.37 3.24 5.19
CA VAL A 53 -16.19 4.43 4.97
C VAL A 53 -17.30 3.99 4.04
N ALA A 54 -18.51 3.92 4.57
CA ALA A 54 -19.70 3.63 3.80
C ALA A 54 -19.78 4.62 2.62
N GLY A 55 -19.64 4.11 1.39
CA GLY A 55 -19.59 4.90 0.17
C GLY A 55 -18.21 5.08 -0.48
N ALA A 56 -17.13 4.53 0.10
CA ALA A 56 -15.84 4.47 -0.56
C ALA A 56 -15.90 3.51 -1.76
N LYS A 57 -15.46 3.97 -2.94
CA LYS A 57 -15.34 3.14 -4.13
C LYS A 57 -14.01 2.40 -4.13
N TRP A 58 -14.01 1.15 -4.55
CA TRP A 58 -12.87 0.25 -4.57
C TRP A 58 -12.54 -0.16 -6.00
N THR A 59 -11.28 -0.24 -6.35
CA THR A 59 -10.80 -0.60 -7.70
C THR A 59 -9.69 -1.63 -7.69
N CYS A 60 -9.49 -2.32 -8.80
CA CYS A 60 -8.37 -3.24 -8.96
C CYS A 60 -7.16 -2.49 -9.55
N PRO A 61 -5.95 -2.58 -8.96
CA PRO A 61 -4.76 -1.88 -9.48
C PRO A 61 -4.37 -2.32 -10.90
N MET A 62 -4.82 -3.50 -11.34
CA MET A 62 -4.57 -4.03 -12.69
C MET A 62 -5.73 -3.81 -13.66
N HIS A 63 -6.94 -3.54 -13.16
CA HIS A 63 -8.16 -3.43 -13.95
C HIS A 63 -8.97 -2.24 -13.44
N PRO A 64 -8.57 -1.00 -13.80
CA PRO A 64 -9.17 0.22 -13.26
C PRO A 64 -10.64 0.39 -13.65
N GLU A 65 -11.13 -0.31 -14.69
CA GLU A 65 -12.56 -0.31 -15.05
C GLU A 65 -13.44 -0.99 -14.01
N ILE A 66 -12.86 -1.83 -13.14
CA ILE A 66 -13.59 -2.53 -12.10
C ILE A 66 -13.69 -1.61 -10.89
N VAL A 67 -14.89 -1.06 -10.68
CA VAL A 67 -15.21 -0.23 -9.52
C VAL A 67 -16.34 -0.88 -8.73
N ARG A 68 -16.15 -1.05 -7.42
CA ARG A 68 -17.13 -1.66 -6.51
C ARG A 68 -17.34 -0.80 -5.27
N ASP A 69 -18.50 -0.94 -4.64
CA ASP A 69 -18.82 -0.21 -3.41
C ASP A 69 -18.20 -0.83 -2.15
N GLY A 70 -17.39 -1.89 -2.29
CA GLY A 70 -16.83 -2.62 -1.16
C GLY A 70 -15.51 -3.35 -1.44
N PRO A 71 -14.76 -3.71 -0.39
CA PRO A 71 -13.58 -4.55 -0.51
C PRO A 71 -13.95 -5.93 -1.06
N GLY A 72 -13.02 -6.58 -1.73
CA GLY A 72 -13.24 -7.91 -2.28
C GLY A 72 -12.16 -8.32 -3.27
N ALA A 73 -12.38 -9.45 -3.95
CA ALA A 73 -11.52 -9.91 -5.02
C ALA A 73 -12.01 -9.41 -6.39
N CYS A 74 -11.06 -9.01 -7.23
CA CYS A 74 -11.28 -8.67 -8.63
C CYS A 74 -11.80 -9.90 -9.40
N PRO A 75 -12.91 -9.79 -10.14
CA PRO A 75 -13.49 -10.92 -10.90
C PRO A 75 -12.65 -11.34 -12.11
N VAL A 76 -11.71 -10.50 -12.56
CA VAL A 76 -10.87 -10.77 -13.73
C VAL A 76 -9.56 -11.46 -13.34
N CYS A 77 -8.85 -10.93 -12.33
CA CYS A 77 -7.53 -11.45 -11.94
C CYS A 77 -7.45 -12.01 -10.52
N GLY A 78 -8.53 -11.94 -9.73
CA GLY A 78 -8.56 -12.45 -8.36
C GLY A 78 -7.79 -11.63 -7.32
N MET A 79 -7.12 -10.55 -7.72
CA MET A 79 -6.41 -9.66 -6.79
C MET A 79 -7.38 -8.90 -5.87
N ALA A 80 -6.92 -8.51 -4.68
CA ALA A 80 -7.70 -7.67 -3.77
C ALA A 80 -7.95 -6.28 -4.39
N LEU A 81 -9.16 -5.76 -4.19
CA LEU A 81 -9.51 -4.39 -4.54
C LEU A 81 -8.94 -3.43 -3.50
N GLU A 82 -8.51 -2.25 -3.95
CA GLU A 82 -8.00 -1.15 -3.14
C GLU A 82 -8.96 0.05 -3.20
N PRO A 83 -9.05 0.87 -2.15
CA PRO A 83 -9.95 2.02 -2.16
C PRO A 83 -9.41 3.11 -3.10
N LEU A 84 -10.27 3.65 -3.98
CA LEU A 84 -9.93 4.71 -4.95
C LEU A 84 -9.53 6.02 -4.27
N THR A 85 -10.20 6.33 -3.17
CA THR A 85 -9.81 7.42 -2.28
C THR A 85 -9.11 6.79 -1.09
N PRO A 86 -7.91 7.27 -0.71
CA PRO A 86 -7.34 6.91 0.57
C PRO A 86 -8.42 7.23 1.61
N VAL A 87 -8.75 6.23 2.41
CA VAL A 87 -9.67 6.43 3.52
C VAL A 87 -8.94 7.39 4.44
N ALA A 88 -9.28 8.68 4.33
CA ALA A 88 -8.86 9.68 5.29
C ALA A 88 -9.62 9.40 6.59
N GLY A 89 -9.32 8.24 7.20
CA GLY A 89 -9.40 8.15 8.64
C GLY A 89 -8.49 9.23 9.20
N GLU A 90 -8.80 9.71 10.39
CA GLU A 90 -7.94 10.62 11.16
C GLU A 90 -6.58 9.96 11.40
N GLU A 91 -5.76 9.94 10.36
CA GLU A 91 -4.37 9.56 10.39
C GLU A 91 -3.68 10.73 11.07
N PRO A 92 -2.96 10.49 12.17
CA PRO A 92 -2.26 11.57 12.86
C PRO A 92 -1.38 12.27 11.83
N GLU A 93 -1.58 13.58 11.72
CA GLU A 93 -0.81 14.51 10.90
C GLU A 93 0.62 14.01 10.62
N ASN A 94 0.87 13.61 9.37
CA ASN A 94 2.13 12.96 9.02
C ASN A 94 3.30 13.96 9.18
N PRO A 95 4.24 13.72 10.11
CA PRO A 95 5.31 14.67 10.41
C PRO A 95 6.24 14.91 9.20
N GLU A 96 6.40 13.92 8.32
CA GLU A 96 7.17 14.07 7.07
C GLU A 96 6.49 15.03 6.11
N LEU A 97 5.15 14.98 5.99
CA LEU A 97 4.40 15.95 5.18
C LEU A 97 4.56 17.37 5.74
N ARG A 98 4.57 17.53 7.07
CA ARG A 98 4.77 18.85 7.72
C ARG A 98 6.18 19.38 7.45
N ASP A 99 7.20 18.54 7.58
CA ASP A 99 8.60 18.92 7.34
C ASP A 99 8.84 19.25 5.85
N MET A 100 8.37 18.40 4.93
CA MET A 100 8.41 18.65 3.48
C MET A 100 7.71 19.96 3.11
N THR A 101 6.52 20.20 3.67
CA THR A 101 5.76 21.44 3.47
C THR A 101 6.54 22.66 3.97
N ARG A 102 7.14 22.58 5.15
CA ARG A 102 7.96 23.66 5.72
C ARG A 102 9.18 23.96 4.84
N ARG A 103 9.90 22.93 4.39
CA ARG A 103 11.05 23.09 3.47
C ARG A 103 10.63 23.73 2.16
N LEU A 104 9.49 23.30 1.59
CA LEU A 104 8.92 23.90 0.39
C LEU A 104 8.67 25.40 0.57
N TRP A 105 8.04 25.80 1.67
CA TRP A 105 7.76 27.21 1.96
C TRP A 105 9.01 28.04 2.21
N VAL A 106 9.99 27.49 2.94
CA VAL A 106 11.28 28.16 3.18
C VAL A 106 12.03 28.39 1.86
N ALA A 107 11.98 27.46 0.91
CA ALA A 107 12.61 27.61 -0.39
C ALA A 107 11.80 28.52 -1.34
N ALA A 108 10.47 28.47 -1.30
CA ALA A 108 9.60 29.29 -2.13
C ALA A 108 9.71 30.78 -1.78
N ALA A 109 9.85 31.13 -0.49
CA ALA A 109 9.92 32.51 -0.02
C ALA A 109 11.01 33.37 -0.69
N PRO A 110 12.28 32.93 -0.82
CA PRO A 110 13.30 33.66 -1.58
C PRO A 110 13.23 33.43 -3.10
N SER A 111 12.76 32.25 -3.55
CA SER A 111 12.71 31.91 -4.97
C SER A 111 11.65 32.69 -5.73
N VAL A 112 10.48 32.96 -5.12
CA VAL A 112 9.37 33.70 -5.76
C VAL A 112 9.76 35.15 -6.08
N PRO A 113 10.36 35.94 -5.17
CA PRO A 113 10.87 37.28 -5.48
C PRO A 113 11.96 37.29 -6.56
N LEU A 114 12.89 36.32 -6.52
CA LEU A 114 13.94 36.19 -7.55
C LEU A 114 13.33 35.88 -8.91
N LEU A 115 12.38 34.95 -8.98
CA LEU A 115 11.65 34.60 -10.19
C LEU A 115 10.86 35.81 -10.71
N ALA A 116 10.15 36.52 -9.83
CA ALA A 116 9.41 37.73 -10.18
C ALA A 116 10.33 38.85 -10.69
N SER A 117 11.52 39.00 -10.11
CA SER A 117 12.51 39.98 -10.61
C SER A 117 13.11 39.59 -11.95
N ALA A 118 13.33 38.29 -12.21
CA ALA A 118 13.92 37.80 -13.44
C ALA A 118 12.90 37.73 -14.61
N MET A 119 11.66 37.33 -14.32
CA MET A 119 10.57 37.18 -15.29
C MET A 119 9.71 38.44 -15.42
N GLY A 120 9.51 39.20 -14.35
CA GLY A 120 8.71 40.43 -14.35
C GLY A 120 9.32 41.56 -15.20
N ARG A 121 10.63 41.55 -15.43
CA ARG A 121 11.28 42.50 -16.34
C ARG A 121 11.00 42.24 -17.83
N GLN A 122 10.53 41.03 -18.17
CA GLN A 122 10.22 40.63 -19.56
C GLN A 122 8.79 41.00 -19.95
N ALA A 123 7.88 41.10 -18.97
CA ALA A 123 6.49 41.46 -19.17
C ALA A 123 6.26 42.99 -19.37
N ILE A 124 7.30 43.82 -19.18
CA ILE A 124 7.21 45.30 -19.26
C ILE A 124 7.88 45.85 -20.53
N ALA A 125 8.42 45.01 -21.42
CA ALA A 125 8.90 45.50 -22.71
C ALA A 125 7.71 45.72 -23.67
N PRO A 126 7.35 46.97 -24.04
CA PRO A 126 6.38 47.19 -25.08
C PRO A 126 6.93 46.65 -26.40
N LEU A 127 6.06 45.96 -27.16
CA LEU A 127 6.33 45.49 -28.51
C LEU A 127 6.91 46.66 -29.35
N PRO A 128 8.07 46.51 -30.01
CA PRO A 128 8.54 47.51 -30.96
C PRO A 128 7.58 47.59 -32.16
N PRO A 129 7.44 48.75 -32.82
CA PRO A 129 6.49 48.98 -33.92
C PRO A 129 6.79 48.14 -35.17
#